data_AF-A0A665W6C7-F1
#
_entry.id   AF-A0A665W6C7-F1
#
_cell.length_a   1.000
_cell.length_b   1.000
_cell.length_c   1.000
_cell.angle_alpha   90.00
_cell.angle_beta   90.00
_cell.angle_gamma   90.00
#
_symmetry.space_group_name_H-M   'P 1'
#
loop_
_entity.id
_entity.type
_entity.pdbx_description
1 polymer ?
#
loop_
_entity_poly.entity_id
_entity_poly.type
_entity_poly.pdbx_seq_one_letter_code
_entity_poly.pdbx_strand_id
1 'polypeptide(L)'
;MVPIRPQSLAPLSCAQPLLAAGCLAVALLALLLVRQLAKQRRPPGFPPGPSPIPVIGNILSLATEPHVFLKKQSEVHGQIFSLDLGGIMTVVLNGYDCVRECLYHQSEVFADRPSLPLFEKMTKMGGLLNCKYGKGWIEHRKLACNSFRYFGSGQRLFERRISEECMFFVDAIDEHKGKPFNPKHLVTNAVSNITNLIIFGQRFTYDDRNFQHMIEIFSENVELAVSGWALLYNAFPWIEYIPFGKHQKLFCNAAEVYDFLLKVIKKFSQGRVAHVPRHYVDSYLDELEQNAGDPSSHFSYENLVYSVGELIIAGTETTTNTLRWAILYMALYPNIQERVHKEIDSVLANGRAPTLEDKQKMPFVEAVLHEVLRFCNIVPLGIFRATSQDAKVNGYTLPKGTMVITNLYSVHFDEKYWNDPGVFLPQRFLDNNGNFVRREAFLPFSMGKRQCLGEQLARMEMFLFFTTLLQRFHLHFPQGTVPTVTPKLGMTLQPKPYAICAVRRQQKVPHSKNTPYPH
;
A
#
# COMPACT_ATOMS: atom_id res chain seq x y z
N MET A 1 -67.99 31.65 -55.47
CA MET A 1 -67.57 30.91 -54.25
C MET A 1 -66.64 29.78 -54.68
N VAL A 2 -65.34 29.93 -54.42
CA VAL A 2 -64.31 28.91 -54.71
C VAL A 2 -64.27 27.93 -53.52
N PRO A 3 -64.30 26.61 -53.72
CA PRO A 3 -64.22 25.66 -52.62
C PRO A 3 -62.76 25.51 -52.14
N ILE A 4 -62.56 25.66 -50.84
CA ILE A 4 -61.27 25.47 -50.17
C ILE A 4 -61.03 23.96 -50.05
N ARG A 5 -59.95 23.46 -50.68
CA ARG A 5 -59.44 22.10 -50.46
C ARG A 5 -58.79 22.02 -49.07
N PRO A 6 -59.03 20.97 -48.28
CA PRO A 6 -58.27 20.74 -47.05
C PRO A 6 -56.84 20.30 -47.43
N GLN A 7 -55.84 21.01 -46.90
CA GLN A 7 -54.45 20.58 -46.99
C GLN A 7 -54.28 19.30 -46.17
N SER A 8 -53.94 18.20 -46.84
CA SER A 8 -53.53 16.95 -46.19
C SER A 8 -52.19 17.18 -45.48
N LEU A 9 -52.18 17.13 -44.15
CA LEU A 9 -50.95 16.95 -43.38
C LEU A 9 -50.36 15.59 -43.75
N ALA A 10 -49.24 15.58 -44.47
CA ALA A 10 -48.48 14.38 -44.74
C ALA A 10 -48.00 13.76 -43.40
N PRO A 11 -48.12 12.44 -43.20
CA PRO A 11 -47.60 11.81 -41.99
C PRO A 11 -46.07 11.93 -42.00
N LEU A 12 -45.51 12.61 -40.99
CA LEU A 12 -44.07 12.57 -40.71
C LEU A 12 -43.66 11.10 -40.61
N SER A 13 -42.96 10.59 -41.61
CA SER A 13 -42.48 9.21 -41.60
C SER A 13 -41.56 9.02 -40.39
N CYS A 14 -41.76 7.95 -39.63
CA CYS A 14 -40.98 7.62 -38.43
C CYS A 14 -39.45 7.56 -38.69
N ALA A 15 -39.01 7.49 -39.96
CA ALA A 15 -37.62 7.43 -40.39
C ALA A 15 -36.84 8.75 -40.25
N GLN A 16 -37.47 9.91 -40.42
CA GLN A 16 -36.79 11.21 -40.34
C GLN A 16 -36.27 11.55 -38.92
N PRO A 17 -37.03 11.37 -37.82
CA PRO A 17 -36.51 11.60 -36.48
C PRO A 17 -35.45 10.57 -36.08
N LEU A 18 -35.52 9.33 -36.56
CA LEU A 18 -34.50 8.30 -36.34
C LEU A 18 -33.16 8.65 -37.02
N LEU A 19 -33.20 9.15 -38.26
CA LEU A 19 -32.01 9.62 -38.97
C LEU A 19 -31.42 10.87 -38.32
N ALA A 20 -32.25 11.83 -37.89
CA ALA A 20 -31.79 13.01 -37.16
C ALA A 20 -31.13 12.66 -35.81
N ALA A 21 -31.74 11.73 -35.06
CA ALA A 21 -31.16 11.20 -33.81
C ALA A 21 -29.84 10.46 -34.06
N GLY A 22 -29.75 9.67 -35.13
CA GLY A 22 -28.51 9.00 -35.54
C GLY A 22 -27.39 9.97 -35.89
N CYS A 23 -27.67 11.01 -36.70
CA CYS A 23 -26.71 12.05 -37.03
C CYS A 23 -26.24 12.83 -35.79
N LEU A 24 -27.16 13.14 -34.86
CA LEU A 24 -26.82 13.81 -33.61
C LEU A 24 -25.91 12.94 -32.73
N ALA A 25 -26.19 11.64 -32.64
CA ALA A 25 -25.36 10.69 -31.91
C ALA A 25 -23.96 10.58 -32.52
N VAL A 26 -23.84 10.50 -33.85
CA VAL A 26 -22.54 10.47 -34.54
C VAL A 26 -21.76 11.77 -34.33
N ALA A 27 -22.41 12.93 -34.45
CA ALA A 27 -21.77 14.22 -34.20
C ALA A 27 -21.29 14.35 -32.75
N LEU A 28 -22.09 13.88 -31.78
CA LEU A 28 -21.70 13.84 -30.37
C LEU A 28 -20.51 12.91 -30.14
N LEU A 29 -20.51 11.71 -30.73
CA LEU A 29 -19.40 10.77 -30.65
C LEU A 29 -18.12 11.34 -31.28
N ALA A 30 -18.23 12.01 -32.42
CA ALA A 30 -17.11 12.69 -33.05
C ALA A 30 -16.56 13.83 -32.18
N LEU A 31 -17.43 14.63 -31.55
CA LEU A 31 -17.03 15.70 -30.65
C LEU A 31 -16.36 15.15 -29.38
N LEU A 32 -16.87 14.05 -28.82
CA LEU A 32 -16.25 13.35 -27.69
C LEU A 32 -14.89 12.77 -28.07
N LEU A 33 -14.76 12.18 -29.25
CA LEU A 33 -13.50 11.68 -29.78
C LEU A 33 -12.47 12.80 -29.96
N VAL A 34 -12.85 13.92 -30.60
CA VAL A 34 -11.97 15.08 -30.78
C VAL A 34 -11.55 15.65 -29.43
N ARG A 35 -12.49 15.81 -28.49
CA ARG A 35 -12.19 16.26 -27.13
C ARG A 35 -11.19 15.33 -26.44
N GLN A 36 -11.36 14.02 -26.59
CA GLN A 36 -10.46 13.04 -25.99
C GLN A 36 -9.07 13.10 -26.62
N LEU A 37 -8.96 13.16 -27.95
CA LEU A 37 -7.68 13.30 -28.66
C LEU A 37 -6.98 14.62 -28.32
N ALA A 38 -7.74 15.69 -28.08
CA ALA A 38 -7.18 16.96 -27.63
C ALA A 38 -6.56 16.85 -26.24
N LYS A 39 -7.18 16.09 -25.31
CA LYS A 39 -6.61 15.84 -23.97
C LYS A 39 -5.31 15.06 -23.99
N GLN A 40 -5.10 14.18 -24.98
CA GLN A 40 -3.87 13.40 -25.11
C GLN A 40 -2.67 14.23 -25.60
N ARG A 41 -2.90 15.48 -26.06
CA ARG A 41 -1.81 16.35 -26.51
C ARG A 41 -1.01 16.85 -25.32
N ARG A 42 0.30 16.57 -25.34
CA ARG A 42 1.25 17.08 -24.35
C ARG A 42 1.38 18.61 -24.49
N PRO A 43 1.32 19.38 -23.39
CA PRO A 43 1.54 20.81 -23.42
C PRO A 43 3.01 21.12 -23.74
N PRO A 44 3.33 22.35 -24.17
CA PRO A 44 4.70 22.76 -24.45
C PRO A 44 5.60 22.59 -23.22
N GLY A 45 6.80 22.04 -23.42
CA GLY A 45 7.78 21.83 -22.34
C GLY A 45 7.46 20.67 -21.38
N PHE A 46 6.43 19.87 -21.65
CA PHE A 46 6.10 18.67 -20.86
C PHE A 46 7.08 17.51 -21.16
N PRO A 47 7.33 16.59 -20.21
CA PRO A 47 8.24 15.47 -20.44
C PRO A 47 7.84 14.60 -21.65
N PRO A 48 8.81 14.08 -22.42
CA PRO A 48 8.56 13.13 -23.51
C PRO A 48 8.06 11.80 -22.94
N GLY A 49 7.66 10.87 -23.80
CA GLY A 49 7.23 9.54 -23.39
C GLY A 49 6.70 8.72 -24.56
N PRO A 50 6.34 7.46 -24.33
CA PRO A 50 5.86 6.57 -25.39
C PRO A 50 4.62 7.14 -26.08
N SER A 51 4.49 6.88 -27.38
CA SER A 51 3.36 7.38 -28.17
C SER A 51 2.04 6.81 -27.64
N PRO A 52 1.04 7.65 -27.31
CA PRO A 52 -0.25 7.18 -26.81
C PRO A 52 -1.09 6.58 -27.94
N ILE A 53 -1.81 5.50 -27.65
CA ILE A 53 -2.86 4.99 -28.55
C ILE A 53 -4.04 5.98 -28.50
N PRO A 54 -4.68 6.31 -29.63
CA PRO A 54 -5.87 7.16 -29.64
C PRO A 54 -6.91 6.74 -28.59
N VAL A 55 -7.49 7.72 -27.89
CA VAL A 55 -8.53 7.54 -26.85
C VAL A 55 -8.03 6.97 -25.53
N ILE A 56 -7.41 5.77 -25.55
CA ILE A 56 -7.05 5.00 -24.36
C ILE A 56 -5.64 5.30 -23.83
N GLY A 57 -4.79 5.93 -24.64
CA GLY A 57 -3.44 6.30 -24.26
C GLY A 57 -2.52 5.09 -24.11
N ASN A 58 -1.79 5.04 -23.00
CA ASN A 58 -0.83 4.02 -22.61
C ASN A 58 -1.39 3.02 -21.59
N ILE A 59 -2.72 2.99 -21.35
CA ILE A 59 -3.34 2.08 -20.36
C ILE A 59 -2.98 0.62 -20.64
N LEU A 60 -3.04 0.19 -21.90
CA LEU A 60 -2.72 -1.19 -22.29
C LEU A 60 -1.24 -1.52 -22.11
N SER A 61 -0.36 -0.53 -22.22
CA SER A 61 1.08 -0.70 -21.97
C SER A 61 1.40 -1.03 -20.51
N LEU A 62 0.49 -0.71 -19.58
CA LEU A 62 0.61 -1.01 -18.15
C LEU A 62 -0.03 -2.35 -17.74
N ALA A 63 -0.50 -3.16 -18.68
CA ALA A 63 -1.23 -4.40 -18.35
C ALA A 63 -0.37 -5.47 -17.66
N THR A 64 0.95 -5.47 -17.89
CA THR A 64 1.87 -6.49 -17.35
C THR A 64 3.02 -5.81 -16.63
N GLU A 65 3.16 -6.10 -15.33
CA GLU A 65 4.23 -5.60 -14.44
C GLU A 65 4.55 -4.10 -14.63
N PRO A 66 3.60 -3.20 -14.26
CA PRO A 66 3.73 -1.76 -14.55
C PRO A 66 5.08 -1.17 -14.18
N HIS A 67 5.60 -1.47 -12.98
CA HIS A 67 6.86 -0.93 -12.48
C HIS A 67 8.09 -1.34 -13.30
N VAL A 68 8.11 -2.57 -13.83
CA VAL A 68 9.17 -3.06 -14.72
C VAL A 68 9.08 -2.36 -16.08
N PHE A 69 7.87 -2.25 -16.64
CA PHE A 69 7.64 -1.52 -17.88
C PHE A 69 8.10 -0.06 -17.74
N LEU A 70 7.73 0.62 -16.65
CA LEU A 70 8.09 2.00 -16.39
C LEU A 70 9.60 2.20 -16.25
N LYS A 71 10.31 1.28 -15.58
CA LYS A 71 11.78 1.31 -15.52
C LYS A 71 12.38 1.20 -16.93
N LYS A 72 11.93 0.26 -17.75
CA LYS A 72 12.41 0.12 -19.15
C LYS A 72 12.14 1.38 -19.99
N GLN A 73 11.00 2.03 -19.80
CA GLN A 73 10.71 3.29 -20.50
C GLN A 73 11.63 4.43 -20.04
N SER A 74 12.09 4.43 -18.79
CA SER A 74 13.06 5.43 -18.31
C SER A 74 14.44 5.29 -18.95
N GLU A 75 14.81 4.10 -19.42
CA GLU A 75 16.06 3.87 -20.16
C GLU A 75 16.02 4.50 -21.56
N VAL A 76 14.81 4.69 -22.13
CA VAL A 76 14.60 5.31 -23.46
C VAL A 76 14.32 6.80 -23.35
N HIS A 77 13.47 7.22 -22.41
CA HIS A 77 12.96 8.59 -22.31
C HIS A 77 13.63 9.43 -21.20
N GLY A 78 14.52 8.82 -20.41
CA GLY A 78 15.18 9.45 -19.27
C GLY A 78 14.44 9.26 -17.95
N GLN A 79 15.03 9.77 -16.87
CA GLN A 79 14.53 9.60 -15.49
C GLN A 79 13.11 10.14 -15.27
N ILE A 80 12.72 11.18 -16.01
CA ILE A 80 11.39 11.78 -16.00
C ILE A 80 10.76 11.69 -17.40
N PHE A 81 9.62 11.02 -17.49
CA PHE A 81 8.86 10.90 -18.74
C PHE A 81 7.35 10.91 -18.46
N SER A 82 6.55 11.07 -19.50
CA SER A 82 5.09 11.16 -19.42
C SER A 82 4.34 9.97 -20.02
N LEU A 83 3.15 9.74 -19.50
CA LEU A 83 2.15 8.80 -20.01
C LEU A 83 0.81 9.52 -20.14
N ASP A 84 0.02 9.08 -21.12
CA ASP A 84 -1.40 9.40 -21.19
C ASP A 84 -2.20 8.20 -20.69
N LEU A 85 -2.98 8.36 -19.63
CA LEU A 85 -3.85 7.30 -19.12
C LEU A 85 -5.31 7.61 -19.45
N GLY A 86 -5.64 7.53 -20.74
CA GLY A 86 -6.97 7.83 -21.25
C GLY A 86 -7.35 9.31 -21.06
N GLY A 87 -6.44 10.23 -21.41
CA GLY A 87 -6.63 11.66 -21.24
C GLY A 87 -6.22 12.20 -19.86
N ILE A 88 -5.74 11.34 -18.96
CA ILE A 88 -5.12 11.75 -17.69
C ILE A 88 -3.62 11.86 -17.87
N MET A 89 -3.13 13.11 -17.86
CA MET A 89 -1.72 13.41 -17.96
C MET A 89 -0.95 12.95 -16.73
N THR A 90 0.03 12.08 -16.97
CA THR A 90 0.80 11.43 -15.92
C THR A 90 2.30 11.61 -16.17
N VAL A 91 3.06 11.92 -15.13
CA VAL A 91 4.52 11.92 -15.13
C VAL A 91 5.02 10.80 -14.25
N VAL A 92 6.10 10.14 -14.68
CA VAL A 92 6.74 9.05 -13.95
C VAL A 92 8.15 9.50 -13.55
N LEU A 93 8.45 9.43 -12.26
CA LEU A 93 9.76 9.72 -11.69
C LEU A 93 10.51 8.41 -11.47
N ASN A 94 11.71 8.28 -12.02
CA ASN A 94 12.55 7.10 -11.93
C ASN A 94 13.96 7.45 -11.43
N GLY A 95 14.58 6.51 -10.71
CA GLY A 95 15.89 6.70 -10.09
C GLY A 95 15.85 7.57 -8.84
N TYR A 96 16.88 7.44 -7.99
CA TYR A 96 16.89 8.10 -6.69
C TYR A 96 16.90 9.64 -6.79
N ASP A 97 17.73 10.19 -7.67
CA ASP A 97 17.94 11.65 -7.78
C ASP A 97 16.66 12.39 -8.16
N CYS A 98 15.95 11.90 -9.18
CA CYS A 98 14.72 12.52 -9.66
C CYS A 98 13.58 12.43 -8.62
N VAL A 99 13.47 11.28 -7.94
CA VAL A 99 12.49 11.11 -6.85
C VAL A 99 12.82 12.03 -5.67
N ARG A 100 14.10 12.16 -5.31
CA ARG A 100 14.57 13.05 -4.23
C ARG A 100 14.30 14.52 -4.57
N GLU A 101 14.57 14.97 -5.78
CA GLU A 101 14.27 16.33 -6.23
C GLU A 101 12.80 16.70 -6.01
N CYS A 102 11.89 15.87 -6.51
CA CYS A 102 10.46 16.15 -6.41
C CYS A 102 9.91 16.01 -4.98
N LEU A 103 10.24 14.92 -4.28
CA LEU A 103 9.59 14.60 -2.99
C LEU A 103 10.25 15.27 -1.79
N TYR A 104 11.52 15.63 -1.87
CA TYR A 104 12.26 16.29 -0.79
C TYR A 104 12.47 17.77 -1.07
N HIS A 105 13.16 18.11 -2.16
CA HIS A 105 13.50 19.51 -2.47
C HIS A 105 12.26 20.32 -2.82
N GLN A 106 11.30 19.72 -3.55
CA GLN A 106 10.02 20.35 -3.91
C GLN A 106 8.82 19.75 -3.14
N SER A 107 9.04 19.36 -1.88
CA SER A 107 8.08 18.54 -1.12
C SER A 107 6.66 19.10 -1.00
N GLU A 108 6.48 20.42 -0.90
CA GLU A 108 5.17 21.09 -0.84
C GLU A 108 4.40 20.98 -2.17
N VAL A 109 5.13 21.05 -3.29
CA VAL A 109 4.56 21.01 -4.64
C VAL A 109 4.07 19.62 -4.98
N PHE A 110 4.80 18.58 -4.57
CA PHE A 110 4.48 17.18 -4.86
C PHE A 110 3.72 16.47 -3.74
N ALA A 111 3.22 17.18 -2.72
CA ALA A 111 2.50 16.58 -1.59
C ALA A 111 1.03 16.25 -1.89
N ASP A 112 0.46 16.72 -3.00
CA ASP A 112 -0.97 16.57 -3.30
C ASP A 112 -1.32 15.19 -3.87
N ARG A 113 -2.63 14.92 -4.00
CA ARG A 113 -3.21 13.68 -4.52
C ARG A 113 -3.99 13.94 -5.82
N PRO A 114 -3.93 13.05 -6.80
CA PRO A 114 -4.69 13.22 -8.03
C PRO A 114 -6.18 13.05 -7.75
N SER A 115 -7.00 13.94 -8.31
CA SER A 115 -8.47 13.86 -8.28
C SER A 115 -8.96 12.80 -9.27
N LEU A 116 -8.69 11.54 -8.96
CA LEU A 116 -9.18 10.42 -9.77
C LEU A 116 -10.64 10.12 -9.40
N PRO A 117 -11.53 9.87 -10.37
CA PRO A 117 -12.92 9.50 -10.12
C PRO A 117 -13.09 8.35 -9.11
N LEU A 118 -12.15 7.40 -9.09
CA LEU A 118 -12.14 6.32 -8.10
C LEU A 118 -11.92 6.85 -6.69
N PHE A 119 -10.93 7.71 -6.48
CA PHE A 119 -10.62 8.25 -5.16
C PHE A 119 -11.71 9.23 -4.67
N GLU A 120 -12.29 10.01 -5.58
CA GLU A 120 -13.44 10.87 -5.28
C GLU A 120 -14.65 10.06 -4.83
N LYS A 121 -14.95 8.94 -5.51
CA LYS A 121 -16.06 8.06 -5.12
C LYS A 121 -15.82 7.31 -3.81
N MET A 122 -14.58 6.90 -3.54
CA MET A 122 -14.25 6.11 -2.34
C MET A 122 -14.14 6.96 -1.07
N THR A 123 -13.51 8.13 -1.15
CA THR A 123 -13.20 8.93 0.05
C THR A 123 -13.52 10.42 -0.09
N LYS A 124 -14.11 10.87 -1.20
CA LYS A 124 -14.35 12.30 -1.50
C LYS A 124 -13.08 13.16 -1.40
N MET A 125 -11.90 12.54 -1.61
CA MET A 125 -10.60 13.15 -1.35
C MET A 125 -10.41 13.67 0.09
N GLY A 126 -11.12 13.06 1.04
CA GLY A 126 -11.01 13.23 2.48
C GLY A 126 -10.16 12.12 3.12
N GLY A 127 -10.40 11.85 4.40
CA GLY A 127 -9.61 10.91 5.20
C GLY A 127 -8.15 11.36 5.37
N LEU A 128 -7.21 10.45 5.15
CA LEU A 128 -5.78 10.65 5.39
C LEU A 128 -4.90 10.26 4.20
N LEU A 129 -5.08 9.07 3.63
CA LEU A 129 -4.18 8.49 2.63
C LEU A 129 -4.33 9.17 1.27
N ASN A 130 -5.57 9.33 0.81
CA ASN A 130 -5.92 9.99 -0.46
C ASN A 130 -6.37 11.45 -0.31
N CYS A 131 -6.38 12.00 0.91
CA CYS A 131 -6.79 13.38 1.16
C CYS A 131 -5.94 14.39 0.35
N LYS A 132 -6.55 15.47 -0.15
CA LYS A 132 -5.83 16.60 -0.78
C LYS A 132 -4.84 17.24 0.19
N TYR A 133 -3.75 17.79 -0.33
CA TYR A 133 -2.79 18.51 0.49
C TYR A 133 -3.40 19.83 0.98
N GLY A 134 -3.43 20.03 2.30
CA GLY A 134 -4.04 21.20 2.92
C GLY A 134 -4.30 20.98 4.41
N LYS A 135 -5.06 21.91 5.02
CA LYS A 135 -5.39 21.90 6.45
C LYS A 135 -5.98 20.56 6.91
N GLY A 136 -6.99 20.04 6.20
CA GLY A 136 -7.61 18.76 6.52
C GLY A 136 -6.63 17.60 6.59
N TRP A 137 -5.76 17.43 5.58
CA TRP A 137 -4.73 16.38 5.63
C TRP A 137 -3.75 16.59 6.78
N ILE A 138 -3.31 17.83 7.04
CA ILE A 138 -2.37 18.14 8.13
C ILE A 138 -2.96 17.75 9.48
N GLU A 139 -4.23 18.09 9.73
CA GLU A 139 -4.94 17.78 10.98
C GLU A 139 -5.09 16.28 11.19
N HIS A 140 -5.60 15.56 10.19
CA HIS A 140 -5.73 14.10 10.25
C HIS A 140 -4.38 13.41 10.39
N ARG A 141 -3.35 13.89 9.67
CA ARG A 141 -2.00 13.35 9.74
C ARG A 141 -1.40 13.55 11.12
N LYS A 142 -1.57 14.74 11.71
CA LYS A 142 -1.09 15.07 13.05
C LYS A 142 -1.77 14.19 14.09
N LEU A 143 -3.10 14.05 14.03
CA LEU A 143 -3.85 13.17 14.93
C LEU A 143 -3.36 11.73 14.82
N ALA A 144 -3.28 11.17 13.62
CA ALA A 144 -2.82 9.80 13.42
C ALA A 144 -1.36 9.59 13.88
N CYS A 145 -0.44 10.49 13.56
CA CYS A 145 0.94 10.42 14.05
C CYS A 145 1.00 10.45 15.58
N ASN A 146 0.24 11.35 16.20
CA ASN A 146 0.19 11.49 17.66
C ASN A 146 -0.39 10.24 18.31
N SER A 147 -1.50 9.69 17.78
CA SER A 147 -2.12 8.48 18.30
C SER A 147 -1.23 7.25 18.13
N PHE A 148 -0.55 7.09 16.98
CA PHE A 148 0.37 5.96 16.77
C PHE A 148 1.57 6.02 17.71
N ARG A 149 2.05 7.22 18.04
CA ARG A 149 3.09 7.40 19.06
C ARG A 149 2.55 7.18 20.46
N TYR A 150 1.42 7.78 20.80
CA TYR A 150 0.88 7.80 22.15
C TYR A 150 0.30 6.45 22.59
N PHE A 151 -0.43 5.74 21.72
CA PHE A 151 -1.01 4.43 22.01
C PHE A 151 -0.14 3.26 21.54
N GLY A 152 0.84 3.53 20.66
CA GLY A 152 1.70 2.53 20.03
C GLY A 152 3.16 2.71 20.38
N SER A 153 3.97 3.11 19.39
CA SER A 153 5.43 3.03 19.40
C SER A 153 6.14 3.86 20.48
N GLY A 154 5.45 4.83 21.10
CA GLY A 154 5.98 5.64 22.20
C GLY A 154 5.80 5.02 23.58
N GLN A 155 4.96 4.00 23.75
CA GLN A 155 4.80 3.32 25.02
C GLN A 155 5.77 2.13 25.13
N ARG A 156 6.53 2.07 26.22
CA ARG A 156 7.37 0.89 26.54
C ARG A 156 6.56 -0.41 26.65
N LEU A 157 5.31 -0.31 27.12
CA LEU A 157 4.42 -1.46 27.26
C LEU A 157 3.89 -1.96 25.91
N PHE A 158 3.92 -1.15 24.85
CA PHE A 158 3.38 -1.57 23.55
C PHE A 158 4.23 -2.66 22.89
N GLU A 159 5.55 -2.63 23.10
CA GLU A 159 6.43 -3.73 22.68
C GLU A 159 6.01 -5.08 23.27
N ARG A 160 5.56 -5.09 24.53
CA ARG A 160 5.06 -6.31 25.18
C ARG A 160 3.81 -6.83 24.46
N ARG A 161 2.90 -5.95 24.05
CA ARG A 161 1.70 -6.34 23.29
C ARG A 161 2.04 -6.92 21.92
N ILE A 162 3.05 -6.37 21.23
CA ILE A 162 3.55 -6.96 19.98
C ILE A 162 4.14 -8.35 20.25
N SER A 163 4.90 -8.49 21.33
CA SER A 163 5.51 -9.76 21.73
C SER A 163 4.45 -10.82 22.10
N GLU A 164 3.38 -10.43 22.78
CA GLU A 164 2.23 -11.29 23.06
C GLU A 164 1.56 -11.77 21.78
N GLU A 165 1.34 -10.88 20.80
CA GLU A 165 0.78 -11.26 19.50
C GLU A 165 1.73 -12.16 18.70
N CYS A 166 3.06 -11.95 18.82
CA CYS A 166 4.05 -12.87 18.25
C CYS A 166 3.94 -14.28 18.85
N MET A 167 3.62 -14.40 20.13
CA MET A 167 3.41 -15.70 20.78
C MET A 167 2.11 -16.36 20.29
N PHE A 168 0.99 -15.63 20.21
CA PHE A 168 -0.25 -16.16 19.59
C PHE A 168 -0.01 -16.63 18.15
N PHE A 169 0.78 -15.89 17.38
CA PHE A 169 1.16 -16.26 16.02
C PHE A 169 2.00 -17.54 15.96
N VAL A 170 3.02 -17.67 16.82
CA VAL A 170 3.85 -18.87 16.93
C VAL A 170 3.04 -20.09 17.36
N ASP A 171 2.16 -19.94 18.35
CA ASP A 171 1.32 -21.02 18.86
C ASP A 171 0.38 -21.54 17.75
N ALA A 172 -0.23 -20.63 16.96
CA ALA A 172 -1.06 -21.00 15.82
C ALA A 172 -0.27 -21.69 14.69
N ILE A 173 1.02 -21.37 14.51
CA ILE A 173 1.89 -22.11 13.59
C ILE A 173 2.20 -23.50 14.14
N ASP A 174 2.46 -23.64 15.44
CA ASP A 174 2.75 -24.92 16.10
C ASP A 174 1.61 -25.93 15.98
N GLU A 175 0.36 -25.47 15.91
CA GLU A 175 -0.82 -26.32 15.67
C GLU A 175 -0.74 -27.12 14.36
N HIS A 176 -0.01 -26.60 13.37
CA HIS A 176 0.21 -27.30 12.10
C HIS A 176 1.19 -28.47 12.22
N LYS A 177 1.95 -28.57 13.33
CA LYS A 177 2.87 -29.69 13.64
C LYS A 177 3.83 -30.03 12.50
N GLY A 178 4.40 -29.02 11.86
CA GLY A 178 5.31 -29.17 10.71
C GLY A 178 4.66 -29.53 9.38
N LYS A 179 3.32 -29.67 9.33
CA LYS A 179 2.60 -29.90 8.07
C LYS A 179 2.60 -28.65 7.19
N PRO A 180 2.55 -28.81 5.85
CA PRO A 180 2.41 -27.70 4.92
C PRO A 180 1.17 -26.84 5.19
N PHE A 181 1.32 -25.52 5.22
CA PHE A 181 0.21 -24.57 5.31
C PHE A 181 0.51 -23.27 4.57
N ASN A 182 -0.54 -22.50 4.24
CA ASN A 182 -0.38 -21.16 3.65
C ASN A 182 -0.30 -20.11 4.77
N PRO A 183 0.81 -19.35 4.89
CA PRO A 183 0.99 -18.42 6.00
C PRO A 183 0.12 -17.15 5.90
N LYS A 184 -0.57 -16.90 4.76
CA LYS A 184 -1.28 -15.63 4.51
C LYS A 184 -2.20 -15.23 5.67
N HIS A 185 -3.17 -16.08 6.04
CA HIS A 185 -4.20 -15.71 7.02
C HIS A 185 -3.60 -15.49 8.42
N LEU A 186 -2.70 -16.35 8.88
CA LEU A 186 -2.07 -16.20 10.20
C LEU A 186 -1.24 -14.91 10.29
N VAL A 187 -0.46 -14.60 9.26
CA VAL A 187 0.34 -13.36 9.23
C VAL A 187 -0.59 -12.13 9.18
N THR A 188 -1.63 -12.16 8.33
CA THR A 188 -2.62 -11.09 8.24
C THR A 188 -3.28 -10.81 9.59
N ASN A 189 -3.73 -11.85 10.29
CA ASN A 189 -4.38 -11.71 11.59
C ASN A 189 -3.43 -11.09 12.62
N ALA A 190 -2.20 -11.61 12.74
CA ALA A 190 -1.23 -11.14 13.71
C ALA A 190 -0.85 -9.67 13.49
N VAL A 191 -0.55 -9.29 12.24
CA VAL A 191 -0.18 -7.90 11.87
C VAL A 191 -1.35 -6.94 12.06
N SER A 192 -2.55 -7.31 11.58
CA SER A 192 -3.73 -6.45 11.71
C SER A 192 -4.07 -6.16 13.18
N ASN A 193 -3.87 -7.14 14.08
CA ASN A 193 -4.07 -6.97 15.51
C ASN A 193 -3.18 -5.90 16.12
N ILE A 194 -1.94 -5.74 15.68
CA ILE A 194 -1.07 -4.65 16.17
C ILE A 194 -1.66 -3.28 15.85
N THR A 195 -2.18 -3.12 14.63
CA THR A 195 -2.82 -1.87 14.21
C THR A 195 -4.17 -1.68 14.95
N ASN A 196 -4.95 -2.75 15.14
CA ASN A 196 -6.21 -2.71 15.87
C ASN A 196 -6.04 -2.32 17.35
N LEU A 197 -4.93 -2.71 17.99
CA LEU A 197 -4.60 -2.26 19.35
C LEU A 197 -4.44 -0.75 19.45
N ILE A 198 -3.97 -0.08 18.39
CA ILE A 198 -3.83 1.39 18.35
C ILE A 198 -5.17 2.04 18.00
N ILE A 199 -5.92 1.44 17.08
CA ILE A 199 -7.14 2.05 16.53
C ILE A 199 -8.35 1.86 17.46
N PHE A 200 -8.55 0.65 17.94
CA PHE A 200 -9.69 0.19 18.73
C PHE A 200 -9.33 -0.17 20.18
N GLY A 201 -8.04 -0.18 20.53
CA GLY A 201 -7.59 -0.56 21.87
C GLY A 201 -7.65 -2.06 22.16
N GLN A 202 -8.05 -2.88 21.18
CA GLN A 202 -8.29 -4.32 21.35
C GLN A 202 -7.85 -5.11 20.12
N ARG A 203 -7.54 -6.41 20.35
CA ARG A 203 -7.27 -7.39 19.30
C ARG A 203 -8.55 -8.15 18.91
N PHE A 204 -8.58 -8.69 17.69
CA PHE A 204 -9.56 -9.68 17.26
C PHE A 204 -8.96 -11.09 17.37
N THR A 205 -9.80 -12.09 17.62
CA THR A 205 -9.36 -13.48 17.65
C THR A 205 -9.09 -14.00 16.24
N TYR A 206 -8.26 -15.04 16.11
CA TYR A 206 -7.94 -15.64 14.81
C TYR A 206 -9.10 -16.44 14.22
N ASP A 207 -10.20 -16.61 14.97
CA ASP A 207 -11.43 -17.25 14.49
C ASP A 207 -12.52 -16.23 14.11
N ASP A 208 -12.25 -14.91 14.24
CA ASP A 208 -13.22 -13.88 13.83
C ASP A 208 -13.33 -13.80 12.31
N ARG A 209 -14.24 -14.62 11.77
CA ARG A 209 -14.52 -14.71 10.34
C ARG A 209 -15.01 -13.41 9.74
N ASN A 210 -15.69 -12.55 10.50
CA ASN A 210 -16.22 -11.30 9.97
C ASN A 210 -15.08 -10.30 9.75
N PHE A 211 -14.15 -10.20 10.71
CA PHE A 211 -12.98 -9.35 10.56
C PHE A 211 -12.06 -9.85 9.42
N GLN A 212 -11.84 -11.16 9.34
CA GLN A 212 -11.07 -11.77 8.25
C GLN A 212 -11.69 -11.49 6.88
N HIS A 213 -13.00 -11.68 6.76
CA HIS A 213 -13.71 -11.38 5.52
C HIS A 213 -13.55 -9.92 5.11
N MET A 214 -13.71 -8.99 6.05
CA MET A 214 -13.50 -7.56 5.79
C MET A 214 -12.10 -7.27 5.27
N ILE A 215 -11.05 -7.82 5.88
CA ILE A 215 -9.67 -7.62 5.40
C ILE A 215 -9.45 -8.25 4.03
N GLU A 216 -10.06 -9.40 3.74
CA GLU A 216 -9.96 -10.06 2.42
C GLU A 216 -10.55 -9.22 1.30
N ILE A 217 -11.78 -8.73 1.46
CA ILE A 217 -12.43 -7.88 0.44
C ILE A 217 -11.74 -6.51 0.32
N PHE A 218 -11.15 -6.01 1.41
CA PHE A 218 -10.38 -4.77 1.39
C PHE A 218 -9.03 -4.96 0.66
N SER A 219 -8.33 -6.07 0.92
CA SER A 219 -7.11 -6.48 0.20
C SER A 219 -7.40 -6.68 -1.30
N GLU A 220 -8.55 -7.28 -1.64
CA GLU A 220 -8.99 -7.37 -3.03
C GLU A 220 -9.15 -5.98 -3.67
N ASN A 221 -9.72 -5.00 -2.97
CA ASN A 221 -9.84 -3.64 -3.49
C ASN A 221 -8.48 -2.98 -3.79
N VAL A 222 -7.45 -3.26 -2.98
CA VAL A 222 -6.08 -2.79 -3.23
C VAL A 222 -5.51 -3.38 -4.53
N GLU A 223 -5.83 -4.63 -4.85
CA GLU A 223 -5.48 -5.26 -6.12
C GLU A 223 -6.29 -4.67 -7.29
N LEU A 224 -7.60 -4.52 -7.11
CA LEU A 224 -8.52 -4.05 -8.15
C LEU A 224 -8.27 -2.58 -8.53
N ALA A 225 -7.78 -1.75 -7.59
CA ALA A 225 -7.54 -0.32 -7.78
C ALA A 225 -6.52 0.02 -8.89
N VAL A 226 -5.63 -0.93 -9.25
CA VAL A 226 -4.67 -0.77 -10.35
C VAL A 226 -4.98 -1.64 -11.56
N SER A 227 -6.15 -2.29 -11.58
CA SER A 227 -6.58 -3.09 -12.72
C SER A 227 -6.90 -2.21 -13.94
N GLY A 228 -6.85 -2.80 -15.14
CA GLY A 228 -7.25 -2.10 -16.37
C GLY A 228 -8.65 -1.49 -16.29
N TRP A 229 -9.61 -2.16 -15.61
CA TRP A 229 -10.95 -1.63 -15.36
C TRP A 229 -10.94 -0.37 -14.49
N ALA A 230 -10.09 -0.30 -13.47
CA ALA A 230 -9.96 0.88 -12.62
C ALA A 230 -9.32 2.05 -13.38
N LEU A 231 -8.29 1.79 -14.19
CA LEU A 231 -7.68 2.81 -15.06
C LEU A 231 -8.69 3.33 -16.09
N LEU A 232 -9.48 2.44 -16.71
CA LEU A 232 -10.55 2.81 -17.63
C LEU A 232 -11.65 3.60 -16.94
N TYR A 233 -12.09 3.22 -15.75
CA TYR A 233 -13.08 3.98 -14.98
C TYR A 233 -12.57 5.38 -14.64
N ASN A 234 -11.30 5.52 -14.25
CA ASN A 234 -10.70 6.82 -13.99
C ASN A 234 -10.64 7.70 -15.26
N ALA A 235 -10.33 7.12 -16.41
CA ALA A 235 -10.34 7.84 -17.69
C ALA A 235 -11.76 8.17 -18.17
N PHE A 236 -12.70 7.25 -17.95
CA PHE A 236 -14.06 7.25 -18.50
C PHE A 236 -15.09 6.93 -17.40
N PRO A 237 -15.45 7.91 -16.54
CA PRO A 237 -16.34 7.66 -15.40
C PRO A 237 -17.72 7.10 -15.77
N TRP A 238 -18.21 7.38 -16.98
CA TRP A 238 -19.48 6.85 -17.48
C TRP A 238 -19.52 5.31 -17.56
N ILE A 239 -18.38 4.62 -17.49
CA ILE A 239 -18.31 3.15 -17.34
C ILE A 239 -18.97 2.69 -16.03
N GLU A 240 -19.23 3.59 -15.08
CA GLU A 240 -20.04 3.34 -13.89
C GLU A 240 -21.40 2.70 -14.19
N TYR A 241 -22.04 3.06 -15.31
CA TYR A 241 -23.35 2.54 -15.67
C TYR A 241 -23.28 1.13 -16.30
N ILE A 242 -22.08 0.61 -16.57
CA ILE A 242 -21.90 -0.74 -17.09
C ILE A 242 -21.96 -1.73 -15.92
N PRO A 243 -22.93 -2.66 -15.89
CA PRO A 243 -23.19 -3.53 -14.74
C PRO A 243 -22.16 -4.65 -14.55
N PHE A 244 -21.24 -4.83 -15.51
CA PHE A 244 -20.18 -5.84 -15.46
C PHE A 244 -18.80 -5.18 -15.43
N GLY A 245 -17.86 -5.83 -14.77
CA GLY A 245 -16.46 -5.37 -14.68
C GLY A 245 -15.93 -5.38 -13.26
N LYS A 246 -14.61 -5.26 -13.15
CA LYS A 246 -13.92 -5.29 -11.85
C LYS A 246 -14.16 -4.03 -11.00
N HIS A 247 -14.54 -2.92 -11.61
CA HIS A 247 -14.89 -1.68 -10.90
C HIS A 247 -16.18 -1.81 -10.08
N GLN A 248 -17.18 -2.55 -10.58
CA GLN A 248 -18.41 -2.82 -9.80
C GLN A 248 -18.11 -3.63 -8.54
N LYS A 249 -17.29 -4.69 -8.69
CA LYS A 249 -16.85 -5.49 -7.54
C LYS A 249 -16.14 -4.63 -6.50
N LEU A 250 -15.26 -3.72 -6.95
CA LEU A 250 -14.57 -2.78 -6.07
C LEU A 250 -15.56 -1.92 -5.27
N PHE A 251 -16.59 -1.38 -5.93
CA PHE A 251 -17.62 -0.57 -5.26
C PHE A 251 -18.47 -1.37 -4.27
N CYS A 252 -18.87 -2.60 -4.62
CA CYS A 252 -19.58 -3.48 -3.69
C CYS A 252 -18.75 -3.79 -2.45
N ASN A 253 -17.49 -4.22 -2.65
CA ASN A 253 -16.55 -4.48 -1.55
C ASN A 253 -16.36 -3.22 -0.69
N ALA A 254 -16.23 -2.04 -1.29
CA ALA A 254 -16.02 -0.80 -0.56
C ALA A 254 -17.23 -0.41 0.31
N ALA A 255 -18.45 -0.61 -0.18
CA ALA A 255 -19.66 -0.38 0.60
C ALA A 255 -19.75 -1.33 1.81
N GLU A 256 -19.43 -2.62 1.61
CA GLU A 256 -19.44 -3.61 2.68
C GLU A 256 -18.38 -3.31 3.76
N VAL A 257 -17.16 -2.95 3.34
CA VAL A 257 -16.10 -2.51 4.26
C VAL A 257 -16.55 -1.29 5.05
N TYR A 258 -17.16 -0.31 4.39
CA TYR A 258 -17.64 0.92 5.04
C TYR A 258 -18.69 0.61 6.13
N ASP A 259 -19.68 -0.24 5.82
CA ASP A 259 -20.71 -0.65 6.77
C ASP A 259 -20.14 -1.46 7.95
N PHE A 260 -19.16 -2.33 7.68
CA PHE A 260 -18.47 -3.07 8.74
C PHE A 260 -17.70 -2.12 9.67
N LEU A 261 -16.90 -1.21 9.11
CA LEU A 261 -16.12 -0.24 9.88
C LEU A 261 -17.02 0.67 10.72
N LEU A 262 -18.16 1.12 10.18
CA LEU A 262 -19.15 1.88 10.93
C LEU A 262 -19.64 1.13 12.17
N LYS A 263 -20.01 -0.15 12.02
CA LYS A 263 -20.47 -1.00 13.14
C LYS A 263 -19.36 -1.18 14.18
N VAL A 264 -18.14 -1.41 13.73
CA VAL A 264 -16.96 -1.58 14.59
C VAL A 264 -16.64 -0.30 15.35
N ILE A 265 -16.55 0.84 14.67
CA ILE A 265 -16.31 2.16 15.29
C ILE A 265 -17.36 2.44 16.36
N LYS A 266 -18.65 2.22 16.04
CA LYS A 266 -19.74 2.40 17.00
C LYS A 266 -19.63 1.48 18.22
N LYS A 267 -19.21 0.23 18.03
CA LYS A 267 -18.99 -0.74 19.12
C LYS A 267 -17.87 -0.27 20.03
N PHE A 268 -16.73 0.13 19.47
CA PHE A 268 -15.55 0.51 20.26
C PHE A 268 -15.64 1.91 20.87
N SER A 269 -16.51 2.78 20.35
CA SER A 269 -16.83 4.07 20.99
C SER A 269 -17.78 3.93 22.19
N GLN A 270 -18.32 2.73 22.47
CA GLN A 270 -19.17 2.52 23.66
C GLN A 270 -18.35 2.68 24.95
N GLY A 271 -18.92 3.39 25.92
CA GLY A 271 -18.25 3.68 27.19
C GLY A 271 -17.06 4.64 27.06
N ARG A 272 -16.97 5.41 25.98
CA ARG A 272 -16.00 6.49 25.83
C ARG A 272 -16.20 7.54 26.94
N VAL A 273 -15.08 8.01 27.50
CA VAL A 273 -15.02 9.15 28.41
C VAL A 273 -14.34 10.29 27.67
N ALA A 274 -15.01 11.44 27.57
CA ALA A 274 -14.49 12.62 26.86
C ALA A 274 -13.14 13.06 27.43
N HIS A 275 -12.21 13.45 26.55
CA HIS A 275 -10.85 13.91 26.88
C HIS A 275 -9.93 12.88 27.56
N VAL A 276 -10.35 11.62 27.67
CA VAL A 276 -9.52 10.52 28.16
C VAL A 276 -9.49 9.39 27.11
N PRO A 277 -8.85 9.64 25.95
CA PRO A 277 -8.92 8.71 24.84
C PRO A 277 -8.11 7.45 25.12
N ARG A 278 -8.70 6.28 24.81
CA ARG A 278 -8.06 4.97 25.00
C ARG A 278 -7.33 4.48 23.74
N HIS A 279 -7.74 4.99 22.58
CA HIS A 279 -7.28 4.59 21.25
C HIS A 279 -7.61 5.68 20.22
N TYR A 280 -7.16 5.51 18.97
CA TYR A 280 -7.34 6.50 17.89
C TYR A 280 -8.79 6.95 17.70
N VAL A 281 -9.75 6.01 17.71
CA VAL A 281 -11.18 6.35 17.55
C VAL A 281 -11.65 7.33 18.64
N ASP A 282 -11.27 7.12 19.91
CA ASP A 282 -11.64 8.04 20.98
C ASP A 282 -10.99 9.42 20.79
N SER A 283 -9.71 9.47 20.40
CA SER A 283 -9.02 10.74 20.11
C SER A 283 -9.65 11.50 18.96
N TYR A 284 -10.10 10.80 17.92
CA TYR A 284 -10.79 11.44 16.81
C TYR A 284 -12.15 11.98 17.23
N LEU A 285 -12.89 11.25 18.07
CA LEU A 285 -14.17 11.72 18.60
C LEU A 285 -13.99 12.94 19.53
N ASP A 286 -12.89 13.01 20.28
CA ASP A 286 -12.53 14.21 21.06
C ASP A 286 -12.30 15.43 20.13
N GLU A 287 -11.60 15.26 19.01
CA GLU A 287 -11.42 16.32 18.02
C GLU A 287 -12.75 16.73 17.36
N LEU A 288 -13.63 15.78 17.09
CA LEU A 288 -14.95 16.05 16.51
C LEU A 288 -15.81 16.88 17.48
N GLU A 289 -15.78 16.59 18.78
CA GLU A 289 -16.48 17.36 19.81
C GLU A 289 -15.86 18.74 20.05
N GLN A 290 -14.53 18.85 20.11
CA GLN A 290 -13.84 20.12 20.32
C GLN A 290 -14.08 21.11 19.17
N ASN A 291 -14.24 20.60 17.95
CA ASN A 291 -14.51 21.39 16.76
C ASN A 291 -16.01 21.41 16.41
N ALA A 292 -16.89 20.99 17.33
CA ALA A 292 -18.33 21.00 17.11
C ALA A 292 -18.82 22.44 16.93
N GLY A 293 -19.36 22.74 15.74
CA GLY A 293 -19.87 24.06 15.38
C GLY A 293 -18.91 24.93 14.57
N ASP A 294 -17.67 24.50 14.31
CA ASP A 294 -16.79 25.15 13.33
C ASP A 294 -17.09 24.60 11.92
N PRO A 295 -17.70 25.40 11.01
CA PRO A 295 -17.98 24.95 9.64
C PRO A 295 -16.72 24.69 8.81
N SER A 296 -15.55 25.17 9.27
CA SER A 296 -14.25 24.96 8.63
C SER A 296 -13.52 23.72 9.13
N SER A 297 -14.09 22.99 10.09
CA SER A 297 -13.53 21.74 10.60
C SER A 297 -13.54 20.66 9.53
N HIS A 298 -12.42 19.96 9.38
CA HIS A 298 -12.31 18.81 8.49
C HIS A 298 -12.66 17.49 9.19
N PHE A 299 -12.85 17.49 10.53
CA PHE A 299 -13.23 16.30 11.27
C PHE A 299 -14.72 15.98 11.08
N SER A 300 -15.01 14.83 10.51
CA SER A 300 -16.37 14.31 10.35
C SER A 300 -16.41 12.82 10.63
N TYR A 301 -17.61 12.28 10.91
CA TYR A 301 -17.80 10.83 11.04
C TYR A 301 -17.44 10.08 9.76
N GLU A 302 -17.71 10.66 8.59
CA GLU A 302 -17.33 10.09 7.30
C GLU A 302 -15.79 9.99 7.18
N ASN A 303 -15.07 11.07 7.49
CA ASN A 303 -13.61 11.08 7.50
C ASN A 303 -13.00 10.17 8.58
N LEU A 304 -13.70 9.91 9.69
CA LEU A 304 -13.29 8.93 10.69
C LEU A 304 -13.27 7.52 10.09
N VAL A 305 -14.35 7.12 9.42
CA VAL A 305 -14.44 5.79 8.77
C VAL A 305 -13.37 5.64 7.70
N TYR A 306 -13.18 6.66 6.86
CA TYR A 306 -12.13 6.65 5.84
C TYR A 306 -10.74 6.52 6.47
N SER A 307 -10.41 7.35 7.46
CA SER A 307 -9.09 7.33 8.09
C SER A 307 -8.82 6.02 8.80
N VAL A 308 -9.82 5.45 9.51
CA VAL A 308 -9.70 4.14 10.16
C VAL A 308 -9.46 3.05 9.13
N GLY A 309 -10.25 3.00 8.05
CA GLY A 309 -10.10 2.02 6.99
C GLY A 309 -8.72 2.11 6.32
N GLU A 310 -8.29 3.32 5.99
CA GLU A 310 -6.98 3.59 5.38
C GLU A 310 -5.81 3.16 6.30
N LEU A 311 -5.89 3.41 7.61
CA LEU A 311 -4.87 2.99 8.57
C LEU A 311 -4.82 1.46 8.72
N ILE A 312 -5.97 0.79 8.79
CA ILE A 312 -6.06 -0.67 8.87
C ILE A 312 -5.44 -1.33 7.63
N ILE A 313 -5.88 -0.94 6.43
CA ILE A 313 -5.40 -1.58 5.20
C ILE A 313 -3.92 -1.27 4.93
N ALA A 314 -3.48 -0.04 5.22
CA ALA A 314 -2.08 0.34 5.04
C ALA A 314 -1.15 -0.46 5.97
N GLY A 315 -1.50 -0.61 7.24
CA GLY A 315 -0.71 -1.41 8.19
C GLY A 315 -0.76 -2.91 7.88
N THR A 316 -1.96 -3.42 7.60
CA THR A 316 -2.17 -4.86 7.40
C THR A 316 -1.56 -5.37 6.11
N GLU A 317 -1.91 -4.78 4.95
CA GLU A 317 -1.50 -5.29 3.64
C GLU A 317 0.03 -5.23 3.46
N THR A 318 0.66 -4.12 3.87
CA THR A 318 2.09 -3.89 3.59
C THR A 318 3.01 -4.74 4.47
N THR A 319 2.79 -4.75 5.79
CA THR A 319 3.61 -5.53 6.73
C THR A 319 3.38 -7.03 6.52
N THR A 320 2.14 -7.46 6.27
CA THR A 320 1.83 -8.86 5.93
C THR A 320 2.61 -9.31 4.71
N ASN A 321 2.56 -8.56 3.62
CA ASN A 321 3.28 -8.94 2.40
C ASN A 321 4.80 -8.92 2.60
N THR A 322 5.32 -8.01 3.42
CA THR A 322 6.75 -8.01 3.76
C THR A 322 7.15 -9.29 4.51
N LEU A 323 6.40 -9.67 5.55
CA LEU A 323 6.66 -10.91 6.29
C LEU A 323 6.46 -12.16 5.43
N ARG A 324 5.45 -12.18 4.56
CA ARG A 324 5.24 -13.28 3.59
C ARG A 324 6.38 -13.39 2.59
N TRP A 325 6.95 -12.28 2.11
CA TRP A 325 8.16 -12.33 1.30
C TRP A 325 9.35 -12.81 2.12
N ALA A 326 9.55 -12.30 3.34
CA ALA A 326 10.63 -12.74 4.20
C ALA A 326 10.60 -14.26 4.46
N ILE A 327 9.43 -14.82 4.82
CA ILE A 327 9.21 -16.27 4.98
C ILE A 327 9.59 -17.04 3.71
N LEU A 328 9.13 -16.58 2.54
CA LEU A 328 9.43 -17.21 1.26
C LEU A 328 10.94 -17.22 0.99
N TYR A 329 11.62 -16.08 1.14
CA TYR A 329 13.05 -15.95 0.88
C TYR A 329 13.90 -16.73 1.90
N MET A 330 13.46 -16.86 3.15
CA MET A 330 14.15 -17.69 4.14
C MET A 330 14.11 -19.17 3.78
N ALA A 331 12.97 -19.67 3.28
CA ALA A 331 12.88 -21.05 2.81
C ALA A 331 13.57 -21.28 1.45
N LEU A 332 13.62 -20.25 0.60
CA LEU A 332 14.33 -20.30 -0.68
C LEU A 332 15.85 -20.30 -0.51
N TYR A 333 16.36 -19.58 0.51
CA TYR A 333 17.79 -19.44 0.79
C TYR A 333 18.15 -20.00 2.17
N PRO A 334 18.23 -21.33 2.33
CA PRO A 334 18.49 -21.96 3.64
C PRO A 334 19.82 -21.50 4.26
N ASN A 335 20.83 -21.18 3.45
CA ASN A 335 22.11 -20.64 3.94
C ASN A 335 21.96 -19.26 4.61
N ILE A 336 21.07 -18.41 4.09
CA ILE A 336 20.75 -17.11 4.70
C ILE A 336 19.98 -17.35 6.00
N GLN A 337 18.99 -18.24 5.97
CA GLN A 337 18.22 -18.62 7.16
C GLN A 337 19.11 -19.17 8.28
N GLU A 338 20.08 -20.03 7.96
CA GLU A 338 21.02 -20.58 8.94
C GLU A 338 21.90 -19.48 9.57
N ARG A 339 22.36 -18.50 8.77
CA ARG A 339 23.12 -17.37 9.30
C ARG A 339 22.26 -16.48 10.19
N VAL A 340 20.98 -16.27 9.85
CA VAL A 340 20.01 -15.59 10.74
C VAL A 340 19.85 -16.37 12.04
N HIS A 341 19.67 -17.69 11.99
CA HIS A 341 19.58 -18.54 13.18
C HIS A 341 20.81 -18.43 14.08
N LYS A 342 22.02 -18.45 13.51
CA LYS A 342 23.27 -18.30 14.27
C LYS A 342 23.35 -16.96 15.00
N GLU A 343 22.96 -15.86 14.35
CA GLU A 343 22.94 -14.54 14.98
C GLU A 343 21.89 -14.46 16.09
N ILE A 344 20.67 -14.97 15.85
CA ILE A 344 19.60 -15.05 16.84
C ILE A 344 20.04 -15.85 18.07
N ASP A 345 20.62 -17.03 17.87
CA ASP A 345 21.08 -17.91 18.96
C ASP A 345 22.22 -17.25 19.76
N SER A 346 23.10 -16.51 19.09
CA SER A 346 24.21 -15.80 19.75
C SER A 346 23.73 -14.67 20.65
N VAL A 347 22.73 -13.91 20.22
CA VAL A 347 22.21 -12.75 20.98
C VAL A 347 21.19 -13.19 22.04
N LEU A 348 20.40 -14.23 21.74
CA LEU A 348 19.33 -14.75 22.59
C LEU A 348 19.70 -16.11 23.22
N ALA A 349 20.95 -16.25 23.68
CA ALA A 349 21.54 -17.51 24.14
C ALA A 349 20.74 -18.27 25.24
N ASN A 350 19.86 -17.57 25.97
CA ASN A 350 19.03 -18.17 27.03
C ASN A 350 17.62 -18.58 26.54
N GLY A 351 17.34 -18.49 25.23
CA GLY A 351 16.02 -18.80 24.66
C GLY A 351 14.92 -17.79 25.02
N ARG A 352 15.29 -16.62 25.57
CA ARG A 352 14.35 -15.53 25.89
C ARG A 352 13.71 -14.96 24.63
N ALA A 353 12.54 -14.33 24.78
CA ALA A 353 11.88 -13.64 23.68
C ALA A 353 12.74 -12.46 23.15
N PRO A 354 12.70 -12.17 21.83
CA PRO A 354 13.36 -11.00 21.25
C PRO A 354 12.75 -9.69 21.77
N THR A 355 13.58 -8.68 21.95
CA THR A 355 13.15 -7.30 22.27
C THR A 355 13.69 -6.32 21.23
N LEU A 356 13.13 -5.11 21.16
CA LEU A 356 13.59 -4.10 20.21
C LEU A 356 15.02 -3.61 20.48
N GLU A 357 15.50 -3.74 21.71
CA GLU A 357 16.89 -3.45 22.09
C GLU A 357 17.88 -4.43 21.44
N ASP A 358 17.44 -5.66 21.15
CA ASP A 358 18.29 -6.66 20.51
C ASP A 358 18.59 -6.35 19.05
N LYS A 359 17.76 -5.51 18.42
CA LYS A 359 17.90 -5.14 17.02
C LYS A 359 19.30 -4.61 16.70
N GLN A 360 19.87 -3.78 17.57
CA GLN A 360 21.21 -3.20 17.37
C GLN A 360 22.33 -4.26 17.42
N LYS A 361 22.07 -5.41 18.03
CA LYS A 361 23.00 -6.54 18.15
C LYS A 361 22.79 -7.60 17.07
N MET A 362 21.79 -7.42 16.20
CA MET A 362 21.45 -8.34 15.11
C MET A 362 21.54 -7.66 13.73
N PRO A 363 22.74 -7.18 13.34
CA PRO A 363 22.91 -6.46 12.08
C PRO A 363 22.57 -7.30 10.85
N PHE A 364 22.76 -8.63 10.88
CA PHE A 364 22.42 -9.49 9.74
C PHE A 364 20.90 -9.69 9.60
N VAL A 365 20.15 -9.85 10.69
CA VAL A 365 18.68 -9.82 10.68
C VAL A 365 18.18 -8.50 10.11
N GLU A 366 18.74 -7.36 10.55
CA GLU A 366 18.36 -6.06 10.02
C GLU A 366 18.67 -5.94 8.52
N ALA A 367 19.83 -6.43 8.09
CA ALA A 367 20.23 -6.47 6.68
C ALA A 367 19.28 -7.33 5.82
N VAL A 368 18.84 -8.49 6.32
CA VAL A 368 17.88 -9.36 5.63
C VAL A 368 16.54 -8.67 5.45
N LEU A 369 15.99 -8.05 6.52
CA LEU A 369 14.71 -7.34 6.44
C LEU A 369 14.78 -6.14 5.47
N HIS A 370 15.90 -5.40 5.47
CA HIS A 370 16.12 -4.33 4.51
C HIS A 370 16.22 -4.85 3.08
N GLU A 371 16.90 -5.98 2.86
CA GLU A 371 16.97 -6.57 1.53
C GLU A 371 15.62 -7.10 1.04
N VAL A 372 14.78 -7.67 1.92
CA VAL A 372 13.40 -8.03 1.57
C VAL A 372 12.62 -6.81 1.10
N LEU A 373 12.68 -5.69 1.84
CA LEU A 373 11.99 -4.45 1.47
C LEU A 373 12.49 -3.86 0.15
N ARG A 374 13.82 -3.81 -0.04
CA ARG A 374 14.46 -3.29 -1.26
C ARG A 374 14.14 -4.15 -2.47
N PHE A 375 14.27 -5.47 -2.33
CA PHE A 375 14.18 -6.39 -3.46
C PHE A 375 12.73 -6.65 -3.87
N CYS A 376 11.85 -6.91 -2.91
CA CYS A 376 10.47 -7.32 -3.17
C CYS A 376 9.53 -6.15 -3.48
N ASN A 377 9.93 -4.90 -3.17
CA ASN A 377 9.20 -3.67 -3.52
C ASN A 377 7.69 -3.75 -3.23
N ILE A 378 7.34 -3.93 -1.96
CA ILE A 378 5.93 -4.15 -1.56
C ILE A 378 5.02 -3.04 -2.09
N VAL A 379 5.48 -1.79 -2.21
CA VAL A 379 4.73 -0.68 -2.84
C VAL A 379 5.57 -0.10 -3.98
N PRO A 380 5.63 -0.73 -5.16
CA PRO A 380 6.65 -0.47 -6.17
C PRO A 380 6.50 0.91 -6.85
N LEU A 381 5.28 1.43 -6.91
CA LEU A 381 4.95 2.72 -7.54
C LEU A 381 4.56 3.81 -6.53
N GLY A 382 4.77 3.55 -5.24
CA GLY A 382 4.24 4.38 -4.17
C GLY A 382 2.72 4.53 -4.25
N ILE A 383 2.19 5.59 -3.64
CA ILE A 383 0.81 6.03 -3.83
C ILE A 383 0.87 7.29 -4.68
N PHE A 384 0.08 7.34 -5.75
CA PHE A 384 0.12 8.42 -6.74
C PHE A 384 0.00 9.81 -6.11
N ARG A 385 0.80 10.74 -6.61
CA ARG A 385 0.86 12.13 -6.17
C ARG A 385 0.29 13.04 -7.25
N ALA A 386 0.10 14.30 -6.93
CA ALA A 386 -0.19 15.34 -7.89
C ALA A 386 0.60 16.60 -7.55
N THR A 387 0.85 17.42 -8.57
CA THR A 387 1.41 18.75 -8.39
C THR A 387 0.33 19.70 -7.85
N SER A 388 0.58 20.37 -6.72
CA SER A 388 -0.34 21.35 -6.13
C SER A 388 -0.33 22.71 -6.86
N GLN A 389 0.72 22.96 -7.63
CA GLN A 389 0.98 24.15 -8.46
C GLN A 389 1.86 23.76 -9.65
N ASP A 390 2.06 24.68 -10.59
CA ASP A 390 3.00 24.48 -11.69
C ASP A 390 4.42 24.26 -11.14
N ALA A 391 5.15 23.30 -11.72
CA ALA A 391 6.47 22.89 -11.25
C ALA A 391 7.47 22.78 -12.40
N LYS A 392 8.75 22.91 -12.09
CA LYS A 392 9.84 22.62 -13.02
C LYS A 392 10.74 21.52 -12.48
N VAL A 393 10.97 20.49 -13.29
CA VAL A 393 11.82 19.34 -12.92
C VAL A 393 12.69 18.97 -14.11
N ASN A 394 14.01 18.97 -13.94
CA ASN A 394 14.99 18.63 -14.99
C ASN A 394 14.74 19.34 -16.33
N GLY A 395 14.38 20.63 -16.28
CA GLY A 395 14.09 21.45 -17.46
C GLY A 395 12.68 21.30 -18.04
N TYR A 396 11.88 20.35 -17.56
CA TYR A 396 10.49 20.17 -17.96
C TYR A 396 9.53 20.99 -17.10
N THR A 397 8.40 21.39 -17.68
CA THR A 397 7.32 22.10 -17.00
C THR A 397 6.14 21.17 -16.77
N LEU A 398 5.69 21.06 -15.53
CA LEU A 398 4.58 20.22 -15.09
C LEU A 398 3.44 21.12 -14.62
N PRO A 399 2.31 21.18 -15.32
CA PRO A 399 1.15 21.96 -14.88
C PRO A 399 0.60 21.46 -13.53
N LYS A 400 -0.06 22.35 -12.78
CA LYS A 400 -0.86 21.99 -11.61
C LYS A 400 -1.83 20.85 -11.90
N GLY A 401 -1.96 19.93 -10.95
CA GLY A 401 -2.86 18.79 -11.04
C GLY A 401 -2.34 17.62 -11.87
N THR A 402 -1.13 17.72 -12.42
CA THR A 402 -0.47 16.60 -13.14
C THR A 402 -0.31 15.44 -12.18
N MET A 403 -0.77 14.24 -12.58
CA MET A 403 -0.56 13.04 -11.78
C MET A 403 0.92 12.63 -11.84
N VAL A 404 1.49 12.27 -10.69
CA VAL A 404 2.89 11.90 -10.55
C VAL A 404 3.00 10.50 -9.94
N ILE A 405 3.60 9.58 -10.69
CA ILE A 405 3.93 8.22 -10.25
C ILE A 405 5.40 8.21 -9.81
N THR A 406 5.64 7.77 -8.58
CA THR A 406 7.00 7.63 -8.03
C THR A 406 7.43 6.17 -8.16
N ASN A 407 8.26 5.84 -9.14
CA ASN A 407 8.69 4.47 -9.37
C ASN A 407 9.76 4.06 -8.34
N LEU A 408 9.35 3.71 -7.13
CA LEU A 408 10.23 3.26 -6.04
C LEU A 408 11.00 1.98 -6.40
N TYR A 409 10.42 1.12 -7.23
CA TYR A 409 11.12 -0.03 -7.80
C TYR A 409 12.37 0.41 -8.58
N SER A 410 12.26 1.44 -9.43
CA SER A 410 13.43 1.95 -10.15
C SER A 410 14.51 2.52 -9.22
N VAL A 411 14.14 3.09 -8.07
CA VAL A 411 15.10 3.59 -7.06
C VAL A 411 15.87 2.43 -6.42
N HIS A 412 15.17 1.34 -6.09
CA HIS A 412 15.77 0.15 -5.48
C HIS A 412 16.55 -0.73 -6.46
N PHE A 413 16.39 -0.48 -7.77
CA PHE A 413 17.08 -1.14 -8.86
C PHE A 413 17.94 -0.16 -9.68
N ASP A 414 18.28 0.98 -9.09
CA ASP A 414 19.16 1.99 -9.69
C ASP A 414 20.62 1.55 -9.54
N GLU A 415 21.25 1.15 -10.65
CA GLU A 415 22.63 0.67 -10.68
C GLU A 415 23.65 1.74 -10.24
N LYS A 416 23.27 3.02 -10.23
CA LYS A 416 24.10 4.09 -9.63
C LYS A 416 24.29 3.91 -8.12
N TYR A 417 23.31 3.31 -7.42
CA TYR A 417 23.30 3.19 -5.96
C TYR A 417 23.38 1.74 -5.46
N TRP A 418 23.07 0.77 -6.31
CA TRP A 418 22.98 -0.64 -5.94
C TRP A 418 23.81 -1.51 -6.89
N ASN A 419 24.84 -2.17 -6.36
CA ASN A 419 25.59 -3.17 -7.11
C ASN A 419 24.75 -4.44 -7.29
N ASP A 420 24.63 -4.95 -8.52
CA ASP A 420 23.83 -6.13 -8.86
C ASP A 420 22.41 -6.10 -8.24
N PRO A 421 21.58 -5.10 -8.59
CA PRO A 421 20.30 -4.88 -7.92
C PRO A 421 19.32 -6.05 -8.08
N GLY A 422 19.51 -6.86 -9.13
CA GLY A 422 18.74 -8.07 -9.44
C GLY A 422 19.08 -9.29 -8.57
N VAL A 423 20.08 -9.20 -7.69
CA VAL A 423 20.46 -10.29 -6.78
C VAL A 423 20.00 -9.98 -5.35
N PHE A 424 19.29 -10.92 -4.74
CA PHE A 424 18.94 -10.87 -3.31
C PHE A 424 20.19 -11.12 -2.47
N LEU A 425 20.76 -10.05 -1.91
CA LEU A 425 22.04 -10.07 -1.21
C LEU A 425 21.99 -9.20 0.06
N PRO A 426 21.62 -9.76 1.23
CA PRO A 426 21.59 -9.02 2.49
C PRO A 426 22.91 -8.32 2.85
N GLN A 427 24.05 -8.90 2.45
CA GLN A 427 25.39 -8.38 2.71
C GLN A 427 25.59 -6.94 2.22
N ARG A 428 24.79 -6.45 1.24
CA ARG A 428 24.86 -5.06 0.77
C ARG A 428 24.49 -4.04 1.84
N PHE A 429 23.83 -4.45 2.91
CA PHE A 429 23.51 -3.62 4.07
C PHE A 429 24.50 -3.80 5.23
N LEU A 430 25.62 -4.47 5.01
CA LEU A 430 26.69 -4.62 6.00
C LEU A 430 27.97 -3.89 5.54
N ASP A 431 28.72 -3.35 6.50
CA ASP A 431 30.11 -2.93 6.28
C ASP A 431 31.10 -4.12 6.40
N ASN A 432 32.39 -3.85 6.20
CA ASN A 432 33.45 -4.86 6.31
C ASN A 432 33.60 -5.45 7.73
N ASN A 433 33.08 -4.75 8.76
CA ASN A 433 33.10 -5.21 10.14
C ASN A 433 31.82 -5.99 10.51
N GLY A 434 30.87 -6.12 9.58
CA GLY A 434 29.59 -6.78 9.80
C GLY A 434 28.55 -5.90 10.50
N ASN A 435 28.78 -4.59 10.64
CA ASN A 435 27.78 -3.67 11.18
C ASN A 435 26.75 -3.31 10.11
N PHE A 436 25.52 -3.06 10.54
CA PHE A 436 24.45 -2.61 9.64
C PHE A 436 24.71 -1.18 9.14
N VAL A 437 24.57 -0.97 7.83
CA VAL A 437 24.72 0.32 7.16
C VAL A 437 23.45 0.67 6.42
N ARG A 438 22.86 1.82 6.77
CA ARG A 438 21.72 2.39 6.04
C ARG A 438 22.19 2.97 4.71
N ARG A 439 21.49 2.63 3.63
CA ARG A 439 21.71 3.19 2.28
C ARG A 439 20.78 4.37 2.03
N GLU A 440 21.28 5.43 1.39
CA GLU A 440 20.48 6.63 1.12
C GLU A 440 19.34 6.37 0.11
N ALA A 441 19.60 5.53 -0.90
CA ALA A 441 18.64 5.13 -1.91
C ALA A 441 17.66 4.04 -1.44
N PHE A 442 17.60 3.78 -0.12
CA PHE A 442 16.63 2.88 0.48
C PHE A 442 15.33 3.62 0.83
N LEU A 443 14.33 3.55 -0.05
CA LEU A 443 13.07 4.30 0.04
C LEU A 443 11.78 3.45 -0.03
N PRO A 444 11.65 2.30 0.69
CA PRO A 444 10.40 1.53 0.68
C PRO A 444 9.23 2.27 1.36
N PHE A 445 9.53 3.28 2.18
CA PHE A 445 8.54 4.08 2.91
C PHE A 445 8.26 5.45 2.26
N SER A 446 8.68 5.66 0.99
CA SER A 446 8.66 6.95 0.30
C SER A 446 9.50 8.01 1.04
N MET A 447 9.47 9.26 0.56
CA MET A 447 10.08 10.43 1.18
C MET A 447 9.08 11.61 1.21
N GLY A 448 9.42 12.69 1.91
CA GLY A 448 8.72 13.97 1.89
C GLY A 448 7.55 14.06 2.87
N LYS A 449 6.67 15.06 2.68
CA LYS A 449 5.50 15.30 3.54
C LYS A 449 4.60 14.08 3.72
N ARG A 450 4.58 13.22 2.70
CA ARG A 450 3.72 12.04 2.62
C ARG A 450 4.51 10.74 2.78
N GLN A 451 5.67 10.78 3.43
CA GLN A 451 6.37 9.60 3.91
C GLN A 451 5.43 8.75 4.77
N CYS A 452 5.64 7.43 4.77
CA CYS A 452 4.81 6.48 5.51
C CYS A 452 4.63 6.92 6.97
N LEU A 453 3.38 6.95 7.44
CA LEU A 453 3.06 7.27 8.83
C LEU A 453 3.56 6.18 9.76
N GLY A 454 3.32 4.93 9.37
CA GLY A 454 3.58 3.74 10.17
C GLY A 454 5.00 3.20 10.03
N GLU A 455 5.97 3.93 9.46
CA GLU A 455 7.33 3.37 9.24
C GLU A 455 7.95 2.82 10.53
N GLN A 456 7.84 3.57 11.64
CA GLN A 456 8.39 3.13 12.91
C GLN A 456 7.70 1.84 13.40
N LEU A 457 6.37 1.80 13.35
CA LEU A 457 5.58 0.66 13.77
C LEU A 457 5.88 -0.58 12.92
N ALA A 458 5.85 -0.43 11.59
CA ALA A 458 6.15 -1.51 10.65
C ALA A 458 7.55 -2.09 10.90
N ARG A 459 8.57 -1.26 11.18
CA ARG A 459 9.93 -1.74 11.50
C ARG A 459 9.97 -2.54 12.80
N MET A 460 9.20 -2.16 13.81
CA MET A 460 9.09 -2.91 15.06
C MET A 460 8.42 -4.27 14.81
N GLU A 461 7.28 -4.27 14.12
CA GLU A 461 6.54 -5.49 13.76
C GLU A 461 7.40 -6.45 12.94
N MET A 462 7.99 -5.97 11.84
CA MET A 462 8.84 -6.78 10.98
C MET A 462 9.97 -7.44 11.77
N PHE A 463 10.66 -6.70 12.63
CA PHE A 463 11.76 -7.23 13.43
C PHE A 463 11.28 -8.29 14.44
N LEU A 464 10.26 -7.96 15.24
CA LEU A 464 9.79 -8.85 16.31
C LEU A 464 9.14 -10.12 15.74
N PHE A 465 8.25 -10.02 14.76
CA PHE A 465 7.62 -11.19 14.14
C PHE A 465 8.65 -12.07 13.43
N PHE A 466 9.54 -11.49 12.62
CA PHE A 466 10.55 -12.26 11.88
C PHE A 466 11.53 -12.98 12.81
N THR A 467 12.05 -12.25 13.80
CA THR A 467 13.02 -12.82 14.75
C THR A 467 12.39 -13.88 15.63
N THR A 468 11.16 -13.65 16.13
CA THR A 468 10.44 -14.63 16.95
C THR A 468 10.11 -15.89 16.15
N LEU A 469 9.66 -15.74 14.90
CA LEU A 469 9.36 -16.86 14.02
C LEU A 469 10.61 -17.73 13.78
N LEU A 470 11.71 -17.11 13.35
CA LEU A 470 12.95 -17.86 13.04
C LEU A 470 13.68 -18.34 14.29
N GLN A 471 13.50 -17.70 15.45
CA GLN A 471 13.99 -18.24 16.72
C GLN A 471 13.36 -19.62 17.01
N ARG A 472 12.07 -19.80 16.66
CA ARG A 472 11.29 -20.99 17.01
C ARG A 472 11.30 -22.06 15.93
N PHE A 473 11.35 -21.67 14.65
CA PHE A 473 11.13 -22.59 13.54
C PHE A 473 12.23 -22.55 12.48
N HIS A 474 12.51 -23.72 11.91
CA HIS A 474 13.14 -23.84 10.62
C HIS A 474 12.06 -23.90 9.54
N LEU A 475 12.17 -23.03 8.54
CA LEU A 475 11.21 -22.87 7.46
C LEU A 475 11.75 -23.53 6.19
N HIS A 476 10.94 -24.36 5.54
CA HIS A 476 11.27 -24.94 4.25
C HIS A 476 10.00 -25.19 3.42
N PHE A 477 10.16 -25.32 2.11
CA PHE A 477 9.07 -25.73 1.25
C PHE A 477 8.76 -27.23 1.42
N PRO A 478 7.52 -27.66 1.21
CA PRO A 478 7.19 -29.06 1.04
C PRO A 478 8.02 -29.69 -0.10
N GLN A 479 8.28 -31.00 -0.03
CA GLN A 479 9.07 -31.69 -1.04
C GLN A 479 8.46 -31.50 -2.44
N GLY A 480 9.28 -31.04 -3.39
CA GLY A 480 8.87 -30.85 -4.78
C GLY A 480 8.08 -29.57 -5.10
N THR A 481 7.89 -28.64 -4.14
CA THR A 481 7.01 -27.46 -4.34
C THR A 481 7.73 -26.12 -4.17
N VAL A 482 8.82 -25.88 -4.92
CA VAL A 482 9.46 -24.54 -4.95
C VAL A 482 8.52 -23.55 -5.64
N PRO A 483 8.00 -22.51 -4.93
CA PRO A 483 7.06 -21.58 -5.53
C PRO A 483 7.75 -20.61 -6.49
N THR A 484 6.98 -20.05 -7.41
CA THR A 484 7.42 -18.92 -8.23
C THR A 484 7.58 -17.66 -7.36
N VAL A 485 8.63 -16.88 -7.65
CA VAL A 485 8.88 -15.56 -7.03
C VAL A 485 8.23 -14.42 -7.81
N THR A 486 7.48 -14.70 -8.89
CA THR A 486 6.75 -13.67 -9.63
C THR A 486 5.60 -13.15 -8.77
N PRO A 487 5.52 -11.82 -8.50
CA PRO A 487 4.50 -11.25 -7.65
C PRO A 487 3.11 -11.37 -8.28
N LYS A 488 2.08 -11.43 -7.43
CA LYS A 488 0.72 -11.09 -7.85
C LYS A 488 0.62 -9.56 -7.93
N LEU A 489 0.14 -9.07 -9.07
CA LEU A 489 0.06 -7.63 -9.35
C LEU A 489 -1.09 -6.97 -8.59
N GLY A 490 -0.81 -5.80 -8.06
CA GLY A 490 -1.73 -4.93 -7.34
C GLY A 490 -1.04 -3.59 -7.06
N MET A 491 -1.68 -2.70 -6.29
CA MET A 491 -1.00 -1.53 -5.76
C MET A 491 0.19 -1.94 -4.87
N THR A 492 0.05 -3.09 -4.21
CA THR A 492 1.10 -3.79 -3.49
C THR A 492 1.57 -5.04 -4.26
N LEU A 493 2.85 -5.39 -4.13
CA LEU A 493 3.40 -6.66 -4.62
C LEU A 493 3.36 -7.70 -3.51
N GLN A 494 2.55 -8.73 -3.72
CA GLN A 494 2.43 -9.86 -2.80
C GLN A 494 2.92 -11.15 -3.47
N PRO A 495 3.46 -12.10 -2.69
CA PRO A 495 3.74 -13.42 -3.24
C PRO A 495 2.43 -14.12 -3.60
N LYS A 496 2.46 -14.92 -4.68
CA LYS A 496 1.38 -15.87 -4.98
C LYS A 496 1.18 -16.84 -3.81
N PRO A 497 0.01 -17.49 -3.67
CA PRO A 497 -0.19 -18.51 -2.64
C PRO A 497 0.93 -19.55 -2.68
N TYR A 498 1.54 -19.83 -1.53
CA TYR A 498 2.56 -20.86 -1.36
C TYR A 498 2.33 -21.57 -0.03
N ALA A 499 2.75 -22.83 0.03
CA ALA A 499 2.74 -23.61 1.27
C ALA A 499 4.14 -23.63 1.88
N ILE A 500 4.21 -23.60 3.21
CA ILE A 500 5.44 -23.65 3.98
C ILE A 500 5.32 -24.72 5.06
N CYS A 501 6.42 -25.39 5.38
CA CYS A 501 6.56 -26.22 6.57
C CYS A 501 7.37 -25.44 7.61
N ALA A 502 6.86 -25.36 8.84
CA ALA A 502 7.55 -24.76 9.97
C ALA A 502 7.85 -25.85 11.00
N VAL A 503 9.14 -26.22 11.14
CA VAL A 503 9.58 -27.29 12.05
C VAL A 503 10.27 -26.67 13.25
N ARG A 504 9.82 -27.00 14.48
CA ARG A 504 10.43 -26.45 15.70
C ARG A 504 11.94 -26.72 15.75
N ARG A 505 12.71 -25.69 16.10
CA ARG A 505 14.15 -25.78 16.36
C ARG A 505 14.38 -26.26 17.79
N GLN A 506 15.41 -27.09 18.01
CA GLN A 506 15.88 -27.41 19.35
C GLN A 506 16.61 -26.18 19.91
N GLN A 507 16.04 -25.52 20.92
CA GLN A 507 16.74 -24.46 21.64
C GLN A 507 17.89 -25.09 22.42
N LYS A 508 19.13 -24.68 22.14
CA LYS A 508 20.30 -25.08 22.93
C LYS A 508 20.18 -24.45 24.31
N VAL A 509 19.55 -25.15 25.26
CA VAL A 509 19.64 -24.78 26.67
C VAL A 509 21.11 -24.98 27.08
N PRO A 510 21.82 -23.94 27.56
CA PRO A 510 23.15 -24.16 28.11
C PRO A 510 22.99 -25.13 29.29
N HIS A 511 23.63 -26.30 29.23
CA HIS A 511 23.75 -27.16 30.40
C HIS A 511 24.32 -26.32 31.54
N SER A 512 23.53 -26.07 32.59
CA SER A 512 24.07 -25.58 33.85
C SER A 512 25.12 -26.59 34.28
N LYS A 513 26.36 -26.13 34.42
CA LYS A 513 27.42 -26.95 35.01
C LYS A 513 26.89 -27.42 36.36
N ASN A 514 26.69 -28.73 36.50
CA ASN A 514 26.45 -29.39 37.78
C ASN A 514 27.58 -28.95 38.72
N THR A 515 27.27 -28.06 39.66
CA THR A 515 28.07 -27.86 40.87
C THR A 515 27.93 -29.13 41.70
N PRO A 516 28.99 -29.89 41.95
CA PRO A 516 28.91 -30.99 42.90
C PRO A 516 28.78 -30.39 44.30
N TYR A 517 27.72 -30.77 45.02
CA TYR A 517 27.60 -30.51 46.45
C TYR A 517 28.78 -31.16 47.18
N PRO A 518 29.49 -30.45 48.07
CA PRO A 518 30.41 -31.09 48.99
C PRO A 518 29.61 -31.69 50.16
N HIS A 519 29.91 -32.96 50.46
CA HIS A 519 29.58 -33.61 51.73
C HIS A 519 30.51 -33.12 52.84
#